data_AF-A0A4Q5P5Z1-F1
#
_entry.id   AF-A0A4Q5P5Z1-F1
#
_cell.length_a   1.000
_cell.length_b   1.000
_cell.length_c   1.000
_cell.angle_alpha   90.00
_cell.angle_beta   90.00
_cell.angle_gamma   90.00
#
_symmetry.space_group_name_H-M   'P 1'
#
loop_
_entity.id
_entity.type
_entity.pdbx_description
1 polymer ?
#
loop_
_entity_poly.entity_id
_entity_poly.type
_entity_poly.pdbx_seq_one_letter_code
_entity_poly.pdbx_strand_id
1 'polypeptide(L)'
;SDTMGQLRAMYYVQGFLDGAMERSFSIVSGRRPATRPGLPLLRPRDLLEMATIGAARVFGLDSRVGSLTPGKRADIVLIRKGHFGSSIDPDACAHVMLQTTARDIDTVIVDGNIRMAKGVLADFDPSRARSMMKNSREYLLVDFVHSFEGVEAPLPRSSDRAHP
;
A
#
# COMPACT_ATOMS: atom_id res chain seq x y z
N SER A 1 -2.67 -5.37 4.17
CA SER A 1 -3.02 -3.98 3.86
C SER A 1 -2.35 -3.56 2.56
N ASP A 2 -2.82 -2.51 1.89
CA ASP A 2 -2.14 -1.92 0.73
C ASP A 2 -1.24 -0.75 1.19
N THR A 3 0.08 -0.97 1.16
CA THR A 3 1.08 0.04 1.54
C THR A 3 0.97 1.30 0.67
N MET A 4 0.68 1.17 -0.62
CA MET A 4 0.55 2.31 -1.53
C MET A 4 -0.68 3.15 -1.18
N GLY A 5 -1.78 2.50 -0.79
CA GLY A 5 -2.98 3.16 -0.26
C GLY A 5 -2.69 3.93 1.03
N GLN A 6 -1.94 3.33 1.96
CA GLN A 6 -1.56 3.98 3.23
C GLN A 6 -0.67 5.21 3.01
N LEU A 7 0.35 5.10 2.16
CA LEU A 7 1.23 6.23 1.82
C LEU A 7 0.48 7.37 1.11
N ARG A 8 -0.48 7.02 0.23
CA ARG A 8 -1.35 8.02 -0.41
C ARG A 8 -2.25 8.73 0.60
N ALA A 9 -2.82 8.00 1.57
CA ALA A 9 -3.59 8.60 2.64
C ALA A 9 -2.74 9.61 3.43
N MET A 10 -1.53 9.21 3.83
CA MET A 10 -0.57 10.11 4.50
C MET A 10 -0.27 11.35 3.65
N TYR A 11 0.01 11.17 2.36
CA TYR A 11 0.27 12.28 1.42
C TYR A 11 -0.87 13.29 1.37
N TYR A 12 -2.11 12.83 1.26
CA TYR A 12 -3.28 13.69 1.15
C TYR A 12 -3.61 14.39 2.47
N VAL A 13 -3.49 13.69 3.60
CA VAL A 13 -3.69 14.28 4.93
C VAL A 13 -2.66 15.37 5.18
N GLN A 14 -1.37 15.09 4.99
CA GLN A 14 -0.32 16.09 5.17
C GLN A 14 -0.52 17.29 4.24
N GLY A 15 -0.83 17.02 2.97
CA GLY A 15 -1.10 18.09 2.00
C GLY A 15 -2.27 18.99 2.39
N PHE A 16 -3.33 18.41 2.97
CA PHE A 16 -4.45 19.18 3.50
C PHE A 16 -4.03 20.04 4.69
N LEU A 17 -3.28 19.48 5.65
CA LEU A 17 -2.78 20.19 6.82
C LEU A 17 -1.87 21.36 6.42
N ASP A 18 -0.91 21.11 5.52
CA ASP A 18 0.01 22.14 5.00
C ASP A 18 -0.78 23.27 4.32
N GLY A 19 -1.77 22.92 3.50
CA GLY A 19 -2.63 23.88 2.83
C GLY A 19 -3.53 24.66 3.80
N ALA A 20 -4.05 24.01 4.83
CA ALA A 20 -4.87 24.66 5.86
C ALA A 20 -4.05 25.66 6.68
N MET A 21 -2.84 25.27 7.09
CA MET A 21 -1.88 26.14 7.77
C MET A 21 -1.57 27.38 6.93
N GLU A 22 -1.21 27.23 5.66
CA GLU A 22 -0.88 28.37 4.81
C GLU A 22 -2.08 29.32 4.61
N ARG A 23 -3.31 28.78 4.50
CA ARG A 23 -4.53 29.60 4.38
C ARG A 23 -4.85 30.41 5.64
N SER A 24 -4.39 29.98 6.82
CA SER A 24 -4.51 30.78 8.04
C SER A 24 -3.63 32.04 8.04
N PHE A 25 -2.60 32.08 7.18
CA PHE A 25 -1.65 33.20 7.08
C PHE A 25 -1.70 33.96 5.75
N SER A 26 -2.42 33.47 4.72
CA SER A 26 -2.51 34.10 3.39
C SER A 26 -3.72 33.62 2.56
N ILE A 27 -4.15 34.39 1.55
CA ILE A 27 -5.23 34.04 0.61
C ILE A 27 -4.71 33.05 -0.44
N VAL A 28 -4.49 31.79 -0.07
CA VAL A 28 -4.02 30.76 -1.02
C VAL A 28 -5.20 30.11 -1.74
N SER A 29 -5.14 30.13 -3.07
CA SER A 29 -6.02 29.36 -3.95
C SER A 29 -5.41 27.97 -4.19
N GLY A 30 -6.01 26.92 -3.61
CA GLY A 30 -5.61 25.53 -3.86
C GLY A 30 -5.54 24.62 -2.62
N ARG A 31 -5.34 23.31 -2.88
CA ARG A 31 -5.33 22.26 -1.85
C ARG A 31 -3.98 22.10 -1.15
N ARG A 32 -2.88 22.49 -1.80
CA ARG A 32 -1.51 22.48 -1.27
C ARG A 32 -0.85 23.85 -1.42
N PRO A 33 0.10 24.23 -0.54
CA PRO A 33 0.90 25.42 -0.72
C PRO A 33 1.81 25.30 -1.93
N ALA A 34 2.19 26.42 -2.53
CA ALA A 34 3.27 26.44 -3.52
C ALA A 34 4.58 25.98 -2.86
N THR A 35 5.34 25.12 -3.55
CA THR A 35 6.64 24.67 -3.03
C THR A 35 7.63 25.82 -3.03
N ARG A 36 8.23 26.12 -1.87
CA ARG A 36 9.25 27.16 -1.69
C ARG A 36 10.39 26.65 -0.80
N PRO A 37 11.62 27.19 -0.94
CA PRO A 37 12.74 26.79 -0.09
C PRO A 37 12.41 26.90 1.40
N GLY A 38 12.79 25.88 2.18
CA GLY A 38 12.54 25.83 3.62
C GLY A 38 11.13 25.38 4.04
N LEU A 39 10.21 25.14 3.10
CA LEU A 39 8.89 24.61 3.42
C LEU A 39 8.95 23.07 3.55
N PRO A 40 8.63 22.48 4.72
CA PRO A 40 8.70 21.03 4.92
C PRO A 40 7.47 20.34 4.32
N LEU A 41 7.39 20.30 2.99
CA LEU A 41 6.33 19.57 2.29
C LEU A 41 6.73 18.11 2.08
N LEU A 42 5.82 17.20 2.41
CA LEU A 42 5.97 15.78 2.09
C LEU A 42 5.78 15.55 0.58
N ARG A 43 6.82 15.12 -0.12
CA ARG A 43 6.80 14.88 -1.57
C ARG A 43 6.61 13.38 -1.88
N PRO A 44 6.13 13.03 -3.09
CA PRO A 44 6.04 11.63 -3.53
C PRO A 44 7.37 10.87 -3.43
N ARG A 45 8.49 11.53 -3.71
CA ARG A 45 9.84 10.96 -3.55
C ARG A 45 10.13 10.56 -2.10
N ASP A 46 9.76 11.40 -1.13
CA ASP A 46 10.02 11.14 0.29
C ASP A 46 9.22 9.92 0.76
N LEU A 47 7.99 9.75 0.25
CA LEU A 47 7.17 8.56 0.51
C LEU A 47 7.78 7.28 -0.09
N LEU A 48 8.31 7.34 -1.32
CA LEU A 48 9.00 6.20 -1.92
C LEU A 48 10.28 5.85 -1.15
N GLU A 49 11.03 6.85 -0.70
CA GLU A 49 12.22 6.63 0.12
C GLU A 49 11.85 5.94 1.44
N MET A 50 10.80 6.42 2.14
CA MET A 50 10.30 5.80 3.35
C MET A 50 9.85 4.35 3.12
N ALA A 51 9.16 4.09 2.02
CA ALA A 51 8.64 2.77 1.67
C ALA A 51 9.73 1.76 1.23
N THR A 52 10.94 2.23 0.93
CA THR A 52 12.04 1.41 0.40
C THR A 52 13.24 1.43 1.34
N ILE A 53 14.20 2.31 1.12
CA ILE A 53 15.43 2.38 1.93
C ILE A 53 15.14 2.78 3.38
N GLY A 54 14.11 3.60 3.62
CA GLY A 54 13.67 3.95 4.97
C GLY A 54 13.25 2.72 5.77
N ALA A 55 12.37 1.89 5.20
CA ALA A 55 11.98 0.62 5.81
C ALA A 55 13.19 -0.33 5.99
N ALA A 56 14.07 -0.43 4.99
CA ALA A 56 15.26 -1.27 5.08
C ALA A 56 16.18 -0.84 6.24
N ARG A 57 16.36 0.47 6.47
CA ARG A 57 17.14 1.00 7.62
C ARG A 57 16.49 0.62 8.94
N VAL A 58 15.17 0.75 9.06
CA VAL A 58 14.42 0.37 10.28
C VAL A 58 14.61 -1.11 10.62
N PHE A 59 14.67 -1.98 9.60
CA PHE A 59 14.88 -3.42 9.78
C PHE A 59 16.37 -3.83 9.84
N GLY A 60 17.33 -2.90 9.74
CA GLY A 60 18.76 -3.21 9.68
C GLY A 60 19.18 -4.00 8.43
N LEU A 61 18.42 -3.85 7.33
CA LEU A 61 18.63 -4.53 6.05
C LEU A 61 19.12 -3.58 4.95
N ASP A 62 19.39 -2.32 5.27
CA ASP A 62 19.78 -1.30 4.30
C ASP A 62 21.12 -1.59 3.61
N SER A 63 22.00 -2.40 4.21
CA SER A 63 23.20 -2.90 3.53
C SER A 63 22.90 -3.89 2.40
N ARG A 64 21.69 -4.46 2.35
CA ARG A 64 21.31 -5.54 1.43
C ARG A 64 20.19 -5.19 0.47
N VAL A 65 19.21 -4.36 0.88
CA VAL A 65 17.99 -4.07 0.11
C VAL A 65 17.58 -2.59 0.24
N GLY A 66 16.51 -2.21 -0.45
CA GLY A 66 15.84 -0.92 -0.29
C GLY A 66 16.36 0.21 -1.18
N SER A 67 17.48 0.03 -1.90
CA SER A 67 17.93 0.97 -2.93
C SER A 67 18.59 0.26 -4.10
N LEU A 68 18.56 0.89 -5.28
CA LEU A 68 19.30 0.44 -6.45
C LEU A 68 20.75 0.94 -6.35
N THR A 69 21.59 0.15 -5.68
CA THR A 69 23.00 0.46 -5.44
C THR A 69 23.84 -0.80 -5.67
N PRO A 70 24.98 -0.71 -6.39
CA PRO A 70 25.85 -1.88 -6.58
C PRO A 70 26.21 -2.57 -5.26
N GLY A 71 26.20 -3.91 -5.26
CA GLY A 71 26.44 -4.74 -4.07
C GLY A 71 25.19 -5.09 -3.27
N LYS A 72 24.06 -4.42 -3.50
CA LYS A 72 22.75 -4.81 -2.92
C LYS A 72 22.05 -5.86 -3.79
N ARG A 73 21.07 -6.54 -3.20
CA ARG A 73 20.20 -7.49 -3.90
C ARG A 73 19.41 -6.80 -4.99
N ALA A 74 19.16 -7.52 -6.08
CA ALA A 74 18.33 -7.07 -7.18
C ALA A 74 16.84 -7.27 -6.86
N ASP A 75 16.33 -6.47 -5.92
CA ASP A 75 14.91 -6.35 -5.59
C ASP A 75 14.31 -5.17 -6.38
N ILE A 76 13.69 -5.46 -7.51
CA ILE A 76 13.29 -4.46 -8.52
C ILE A 76 11.83 -4.66 -8.91
N VAL A 77 11.09 -3.55 -8.99
CA VAL A 77 9.72 -3.52 -9.51
C VAL A 77 9.69 -2.65 -10.77
N LEU A 78 9.23 -3.22 -11.88
CA LEU A 78 8.97 -2.49 -13.13
C LEU A 78 7.47 -2.21 -13.24
N ILE A 79 7.14 -0.95 -13.47
CA ILE A 79 5.77 -0.46 -13.51
C ILE A 79 5.47 0.06 -14.92
N ARG A 80 4.37 -0.39 -15.51
CA ARG A 80 3.89 0.14 -16.80
C ARG A 80 3.43 1.57 -16.62
N LYS A 81 3.75 2.41 -17.60
CA LYS A 81 2.98 3.63 -17.86
C LYS A 81 1.60 3.13 -18.29
N GLY A 82 0.57 3.37 -17.47
CA GLY A 82 -0.76 2.75 -17.63
C GLY A 82 -1.41 3.01 -19.00
N HIS A 83 -2.66 2.55 -19.20
CA HIS A 83 -3.36 2.62 -20.50
C HIS A 83 -3.45 4.02 -21.12
N PHE A 84 -3.35 5.08 -20.31
CA PHE A 84 -3.40 6.48 -20.76
C PHE A 84 -2.00 7.12 -20.92
N GLY A 85 -0.92 6.34 -20.81
CA GLY A 85 0.45 6.79 -21.01
C GLY A 85 1.11 7.36 -19.75
N SER A 86 2.02 8.32 -19.95
CA SER A 86 2.75 8.96 -18.85
C SER A 86 1.84 9.91 -18.06
N SER A 87 2.16 10.16 -16.79
CA SER A 87 1.61 11.29 -16.05
C SER A 87 1.68 12.59 -16.86
N ILE A 88 0.69 13.47 -16.65
CA ILE A 88 0.75 14.88 -17.10
C ILE A 88 1.96 15.60 -16.47
N ASP A 89 2.28 15.25 -15.22
CA ASP A 89 3.47 15.72 -14.52
C ASP A 89 4.69 14.83 -14.86
N PRO A 90 5.85 15.39 -15.25
CA PRO A 90 7.04 14.59 -15.56
C PRO A 90 7.70 13.92 -14.35
N ASP A 91 7.26 14.18 -13.12
CA ASP A 91 7.77 13.53 -11.92
C ASP A 91 7.37 12.04 -11.86
N ALA A 92 8.35 11.17 -12.13
CA ALA A 92 8.20 9.72 -12.05
C ALA A 92 7.81 9.24 -10.63
N CYS A 93 8.27 9.91 -9.57
CA CYS A 93 7.88 9.55 -8.20
C CYS A 93 6.40 9.86 -7.97
N ALA A 94 5.92 10.99 -8.48
CA ALA A 94 4.50 11.35 -8.44
C ALA A 94 3.65 10.37 -9.27
N HIS A 95 4.13 9.96 -10.45
CA HIS A 95 3.44 8.94 -11.26
C HIS A 95 3.24 7.65 -10.46
N VAL A 96 4.33 7.07 -9.95
CA VAL A 96 4.29 5.82 -9.17
C VAL A 96 3.36 5.98 -7.96
N MET A 97 3.54 7.02 -7.15
CA MET A 97 2.78 7.15 -5.91
C MET A 97 1.30 7.47 -6.11
N LEU A 98 0.95 8.30 -7.09
CA LEU A 98 -0.38 8.91 -7.18
C LEU A 98 -1.25 8.32 -8.28
N GLN A 99 -0.64 7.76 -9.32
CA GLN A 99 -1.37 7.34 -10.53
C GLN A 99 -1.31 5.84 -10.80
N THR A 100 -0.55 5.08 -10.01
CA THR A 100 -0.44 3.63 -10.21
C THR A 100 -1.11 2.83 -9.11
N THR A 101 -1.35 1.56 -9.41
CA THR A 101 -1.86 0.53 -8.51
C THR A 101 -1.05 -0.75 -8.71
N ALA A 102 -1.29 -1.76 -7.86
CA ALA A 102 -0.67 -3.06 -8.03
C ALA A 102 -0.93 -3.72 -9.41
N ARG A 103 -1.99 -3.32 -10.12
CA ARG A 103 -2.31 -3.84 -11.47
C ARG A 103 -1.36 -3.31 -12.56
N ASP A 104 -0.70 -2.20 -12.28
CA ASP A 104 0.24 -1.55 -13.21
C ASP A 104 1.64 -2.15 -13.10
N ILE A 105 1.90 -2.96 -12.07
CA ILE A 105 3.13 -3.72 -11.94
C ILE A 105 3.21 -4.73 -13.08
N ASP A 106 4.32 -4.71 -13.79
CA ASP A 106 4.59 -5.61 -14.89
C ASP A 106 5.49 -6.75 -14.47
N THR A 107 6.63 -6.38 -13.89
CA THR A 107 7.70 -7.32 -13.55
C THR A 107 8.15 -7.07 -12.12
N VAL A 108 8.33 -8.15 -11.36
CA VAL A 108 8.90 -8.13 -10.02
C VAL A 108 10.09 -9.07 -10.00
N ILE A 109 11.24 -8.54 -9.60
CA ILE A 109 12.50 -9.28 -9.45
C ILE A 109 12.82 -9.28 -7.96
N VAL A 110 13.12 -10.45 -7.41
CA VAL A 110 13.51 -10.63 -6.00
C VAL A 110 14.81 -11.40 -5.96
N ASP A 111 15.84 -10.78 -5.41
CA ASP A 111 17.21 -11.31 -5.35
C ASP A 111 17.69 -11.79 -6.75
N GLY A 112 17.39 -11.00 -7.79
CA GLY A 112 17.73 -11.31 -9.18
C GLY A 112 16.81 -12.32 -9.88
N ASN A 113 15.86 -12.92 -9.18
CA ASN A 113 14.93 -13.91 -9.74
C ASN A 113 13.58 -13.27 -10.10
N ILE A 114 13.12 -13.47 -11.33
CA ILE A 114 11.82 -12.98 -11.79
C ILE A 114 10.71 -13.74 -11.06
N ARG A 115 9.90 -13.03 -10.28
CA ARG A 115 8.72 -13.55 -9.56
C ARG A 115 7.40 -13.17 -10.21
N MET A 116 7.44 -12.18 -11.10
CA MET A 116 6.30 -11.75 -11.90
C MET A 116 6.83 -11.20 -13.22
N ALA A 117 6.17 -11.50 -14.32
CA ALA A 117 6.48 -10.95 -15.64
C ALA A 117 5.20 -10.68 -16.43
N LYS A 118 5.14 -9.55 -17.13
CA LYS A 118 3.97 -9.15 -17.94
C LYS A 118 2.66 -9.14 -17.17
N GLY A 119 2.68 -8.86 -15.86
CA GLY A 119 1.47 -8.89 -15.03
C GLY A 119 1.12 -10.27 -14.45
N VAL A 120 1.90 -11.31 -14.72
CA VAL A 120 1.60 -12.70 -14.32
C VAL A 120 2.63 -13.19 -13.30
N LEU A 121 2.16 -13.71 -12.16
CA LEU A 121 3.02 -14.29 -11.11
C LEU A 121 3.65 -15.61 -11.60
N ALA A 122 4.94 -15.77 -11.36
CA ALA A 122 5.63 -17.04 -11.57
C ALA A 122 5.24 -18.05 -10.48
N ASP A 123 5.07 -19.31 -10.87
CA ASP A 123 4.80 -20.45 -9.97
C ASP A 123 3.61 -20.25 -9.00
N PHE A 124 2.61 -19.46 -9.41
CA PHE A 124 1.45 -19.15 -8.58
C PHE A 124 0.27 -20.09 -8.86
N ASP A 125 -0.14 -20.86 -7.85
CA ASP A 125 -1.37 -21.67 -7.87
C ASP A 125 -2.52 -20.93 -7.15
N PRO A 126 -3.49 -20.37 -7.89
CA PRO A 126 -4.62 -19.65 -7.29
C PRO A 126 -5.55 -20.56 -6.48
N SER A 127 -5.67 -21.84 -6.83
CA SER A 127 -6.52 -22.80 -6.13
C SER A 127 -5.92 -23.13 -4.78
N ARG A 128 -4.61 -23.40 -4.74
CA ARG A 128 -3.88 -23.60 -3.48
C ARG A 128 -3.95 -22.36 -2.59
N ALA A 129 -3.72 -21.17 -3.15
CA ALA A 129 -3.81 -19.92 -2.39
C ALA A 129 -5.20 -19.72 -1.76
N ARG A 130 -6.26 -20.00 -2.52
CA ARG A 130 -7.66 -19.92 -2.03
C ARG A 130 -7.93 -20.94 -0.92
N SER A 131 -7.46 -22.18 -1.08
CA SER A 131 -7.61 -23.23 -0.06
C SER A 131 -6.87 -22.88 1.23
N MET A 132 -5.63 -22.37 1.14
CA MET A 132 -4.89 -21.89 2.31
C MET A 132 -5.64 -20.78 3.05
N MET A 133 -6.16 -19.79 2.31
CA MET A 133 -6.94 -18.70 2.91
C MET A 133 -8.21 -19.21 3.61
N LYS A 134 -8.93 -20.14 2.99
CA LYS A 134 -10.13 -20.75 3.56
C LYS A 134 -9.79 -21.48 4.87
N ASN A 135 -8.78 -22.34 4.85
CA ASN A 135 -8.39 -23.14 6.00
C ASN A 135 -7.90 -22.28 7.17
N SER A 136 -7.06 -21.26 6.89
CA SER A 136 -6.63 -20.32 7.92
C SER A 136 -7.79 -19.55 8.53
N ARG A 137 -8.77 -19.12 7.71
CA ARG A 137 -9.97 -18.43 8.20
C ARG A 137 -10.83 -19.34 9.09
N GLU A 138 -11.04 -20.59 8.67
CA GLU A 138 -11.81 -21.57 9.45
C GLU A 138 -11.13 -21.85 10.80
N TYR A 139 -9.81 -22.05 10.81
CA TYR A 139 -9.04 -22.23 12.04
C TYR A 139 -9.20 -21.05 13.00
N LEU A 140 -9.00 -19.82 12.52
CA LEU A 140 -9.12 -18.62 13.35
C LEU A 140 -10.56 -18.38 13.85
N LEU A 141 -11.57 -18.71 13.06
CA LEU A 141 -12.97 -18.58 13.49
C LEU A 141 -13.34 -19.60 14.55
N VAL A 142 -12.87 -20.84 14.44
CA VAL A 142 -13.11 -21.89 15.44
C VAL A 142 -12.37 -21.56 16.75
N ASP A 143 -11.09 -21.17 16.66
CA ASP A 143 -10.31 -20.72 17.83
C ASP A 143 -10.93 -19.48 18.49
N PHE A 144 -11.43 -18.53 17.69
CA PHE A 144 -12.14 -17.37 18.19
C PHE A 144 -13.46 -17.75 18.87
N VAL A 145 -14.25 -18.67 18.30
CA VAL A 145 -15.51 -19.14 18.93
C VAL A 145 -15.23 -19.88 20.24
N HIS A 146 -14.24 -20.77 20.29
CA HIS A 146 -13.88 -21.46 21.53
C HIS A 146 -13.27 -20.54 22.60
N SER A 147 -12.56 -19.49 22.17
CA SER A 147 -12.07 -18.43 23.08
C SER A 147 -13.22 -17.58 23.67
N PHE A 148 -14.40 -17.62 23.08
CA PHE A 148 -15.62 -16.93 23.53
C PHE A 148 -16.69 -17.87 24.13
N GLU A 149 -16.55 -19.20 24.08
CA GLU A 149 -17.47 -20.16 24.75
C GLU A 149 -17.40 -20.13 26.30
N GLY A 150 -16.69 -19.15 26.89
CA GLY A 150 -16.85 -18.70 28.27
C GLY A 150 -17.85 -17.56 28.47
N VAL A 151 -18.46 -17.03 27.40
CA VAL A 151 -19.47 -15.97 27.41
C VAL A 151 -20.61 -16.39 26.50
N GLU A 152 -21.78 -16.69 27.08
CA GLU A 152 -22.98 -17.12 26.33
C GLU A 152 -23.24 -16.25 25.11
N ALA A 153 -23.20 -16.85 23.92
CA ALA A 153 -23.67 -16.23 22.70
C ALA A 153 -25.20 -16.03 22.78
N PRO A 154 -25.76 -14.88 22.35
CA PRO A 154 -27.20 -14.71 22.34
C PRO A 154 -27.83 -15.71 21.37
N LEU A 155 -28.77 -16.53 21.88
CA LEU A 155 -29.54 -17.47 21.08
C LEU A 155 -30.16 -16.75 19.87
N PRO A 156 -30.17 -17.38 18.68
CA PRO A 156 -30.85 -16.82 17.51
C PRO A 156 -32.33 -16.64 17.84
N ARG A 157 -32.83 -15.40 17.67
CA ARG A 157 -34.26 -15.10 17.84
C ARG A 157 -35.05 -15.96 16.85
N SER A 158 -35.89 -16.84 17.39
CA SER A 158 -36.85 -17.61 16.61
C SER A 158 -37.80 -16.66 15.88
N SER A 159 -37.64 -16.55 14.57
CA SER A 159 -38.69 -16.07 13.69
C SER A 159 -39.71 -17.20 13.53
N ASP A 160 -40.73 -17.20 14.39
CA ASP A 160 -42.12 -17.45 13.97
C ASP A 160 -43.08 -17.35 15.15
N ARG A 161 -43.92 -16.30 15.11
CA ARG A 161 -45.32 -16.36 15.54
C ARG A 161 -46.12 -15.50 14.57
N ALA A 162 -46.37 -16.04 13.39
CA ALA A 162 -47.66 -15.82 12.77
C ALA A 162 -48.71 -16.49 13.66
N HIS A 163 -49.74 -15.74 14.08
CA HIS A 163 -51.13 -16.16 14.31
C HIS A 163 -51.90 -15.00 14.98
N PRO A 164 -53.23 -14.91 14.82
CA PRO A 164 -54.13 -15.78 14.06
C PRO A 164 -54.51 -15.25 12.68
#